data_AF-A0A7S2N5P2-F1
#
_entry.id   AF-A0A7S2N5P2-F1
#
_cell.length_a   1.000
_cell.length_b   1.000
_cell.length_c   1.000
_cell.angle_alpha   90.00
_cell.angle_beta   90.00
_cell.angle_gamma   90.00
#
_symmetry.space_group_name_H-M   'P 1'
#
loop_
_entity.id
_entity.type
_entity.pdbx_description
1 polymer ?
#
loop_
_entity_poly.entity_id
_entity_poly.type
_entity_poly.pdbx_seq_one_letter_code
_entity_poly.pdbx_strand_id
1 'polypeptide(L)'
;VDLAGTCGLDVERFGGLPCPSRQEGHVLQIFVRRDLVDELAYASKPYGVLDEERMPLSSWLNGDNDFTHGQARLLARTGDFTDQSRVKMHVYSADPTFSGRRKFFQRHLQALLSKAFSEHCNREVAAERIRATEA
;
A
#
# COMPACT_ATOMS: atom_id res chain seq x y z
N VAL A 1 3.67 -26.58 1.53
CA VAL A 1 4.91 -25.78 1.40
C VAL A 1 4.59 -24.36 1.81
N ASP A 2 5.18 -23.88 2.88
CA ASP A 2 5.01 -22.49 3.33
C ASP A 2 5.82 -21.55 2.40
N LEU A 3 5.11 -20.92 1.45
CA LEU A 3 5.72 -20.01 0.47
C LEU A 3 6.35 -18.78 1.16
N ALA A 4 5.72 -18.30 2.23
CA ALA A 4 6.19 -17.11 2.94
C ALA A 4 7.49 -17.41 3.70
N GLY A 5 7.52 -18.48 4.50
CA GLY A 5 8.73 -18.92 5.20
C GLY A 5 9.89 -19.25 4.25
N THR A 6 9.64 -19.94 3.13
CA THR A 6 10.70 -20.25 2.15
C THR A 6 11.29 -19.02 1.44
N CYS A 7 10.56 -17.90 1.43
CA CYS A 7 11.02 -16.64 0.87
C CYS A 7 11.68 -15.72 1.90
N GLY A 8 11.72 -16.10 3.18
CA GLY A 8 12.33 -15.30 4.26
C GLY A 8 11.40 -14.23 4.85
N LEU A 9 10.08 -14.35 4.64
CA LEU A 9 9.13 -13.54 5.41
C LEU A 9 9.07 -14.04 6.85
N ASP A 10 8.87 -13.10 7.78
CA ASP A 10 8.56 -13.45 9.15
C ASP A 10 7.13 -13.99 9.25
N VAL A 11 7.02 -15.24 9.66
CA VAL A 11 5.74 -15.94 9.83
C VAL A 11 5.59 -16.51 11.23
N GLU A 12 6.40 -16.06 12.20
CA GLU A 12 6.39 -16.56 13.58
C GLU A 12 4.98 -16.43 14.20
N ARG A 13 4.31 -15.30 13.95
CA ARG A 13 2.95 -15.04 14.44
C ARG A 13 1.88 -15.98 13.88
N PHE A 14 2.20 -16.71 12.82
CA PHE A 14 1.32 -17.68 12.18
C PHE A 14 1.78 -19.13 12.41
N GLY A 15 2.65 -19.36 13.39
CA GLY A 15 3.19 -20.69 13.72
C GLY A 15 4.33 -21.14 12.81
N GLY A 16 4.89 -20.24 12.00
CA GLY A 16 6.08 -20.49 11.19
C GLY A 16 7.37 -20.09 11.90
N LEU A 17 8.46 -19.97 11.14
CA LEU A 17 9.75 -19.52 11.65
C LEU A 17 9.87 -17.99 11.57
N PRO A 18 10.62 -17.36 12.49
CA PRO A 18 10.94 -15.95 12.37
C PRO A 18 11.80 -15.68 11.13
N CYS A 19 11.84 -14.44 10.67
CA CYS A 19 12.71 -14.10 9.56
C CYS A 19 14.20 -14.34 9.93
N PRO A 20 15.02 -14.94 9.06
CA PRO A 20 16.40 -15.29 9.41
C PRO A 20 17.26 -14.10 9.82
N SER A 21 17.03 -12.93 9.23
CA SER A 21 17.80 -11.71 9.53
C SER A 21 17.36 -10.98 10.80
N ARG A 22 16.17 -11.29 11.35
CA ARG A 22 15.49 -10.49 12.39
C ARG A 22 15.28 -9.02 12.00
N GLN A 23 15.14 -8.77 10.71
CA GLN A 23 14.83 -7.46 10.14
C GLN A 23 13.52 -7.55 9.36
N GLU A 24 12.43 -7.88 10.07
CA GLU A 24 11.08 -8.07 9.52
C GLU A 24 10.40 -6.76 9.05
N GLY A 25 11.09 -5.62 9.19
CA GLY A 25 10.58 -4.30 8.83
C GLY A 25 10.37 -4.12 7.33
N HIS A 26 9.27 -3.45 6.97
CA HIS A 26 8.99 -2.99 5.62
C HIS A 26 8.82 -1.47 5.60
N VAL A 27 9.33 -0.84 4.55
CA VAL A 27 9.09 0.57 4.27
C VAL A 27 8.14 0.66 3.08
N LEU A 28 7.05 1.41 3.23
CA LEU A 28 6.14 1.78 2.16
C LEU A 28 6.30 3.28 1.89
N GLN A 29 6.63 3.62 0.64
CA GLN A 29 6.64 4.98 0.14
C GLN A 29 5.54 5.13 -0.89
N ILE A 30 4.71 6.16 -0.73
CA ILE A 30 3.61 6.47 -1.63
C ILE A 30 3.91 7.84 -2.23
N PHE A 31 3.94 7.90 -3.56
CA PHE A 31 4.09 9.13 -4.32
C PHE A 31 2.79 9.41 -5.05
N VAL A 32 2.17 10.54 -4.77
CA VAL A 32 0.95 11.01 -5.43
C VAL A 32 1.33 12.04 -6.48
N ARG A 33 0.73 11.97 -7.68
CA ARG A 33 0.93 12.97 -8.72
C ARG A 33 0.46 14.35 -8.21
N ARG A 34 1.24 15.40 -8.47
CA ARG A 34 1.09 16.69 -7.80
C ARG A 34 -0.30 17.32 -7.97
N ASP A 35 -0.89 17.23 -9.15
CA ASP A 35 -2.23 17.72 -9.49
C ASP A 35 -3.37 16.95 -8.79
N LEU A 36 -3.09 15.76 -8.27
CA LEU A 36 -4.06 14.90 -7.58
C LEU A 36 -4.02 15.04 -6.06
N VAL A 37 -3.14 15.88 -5.51
CA VAL A 37 -2.95 15.97 -4.05
C VAL A 37 -4.25 16.35 -3.34
N ASP A 38 -4.97 17.38 -3.79
CA ASP A 38 -6.21 17.80 -3.15
C ASP A 38 -7.40 16.86 -3.45
N GLU A 39 -7.26 15.99 -4.46
CA GLU A 39 -8.25 14.95 -4.77
C GLU A 39 -8.05 13.71 -3.88
N LEU A 40 -6.80 13.34 -3.64
CA LEU A 40 -6.42 12.07 -3.01
C LEU A 40 -5.95 12.23 -1.56
N ALA A 41 -5.75 13.45 -1.09
CA ALA A 41 -5.26 13.72 0.24
C ALA A 41 -5.94 14.94 0.87
N TYR A 42 -5.96 14.96 2.20
CA TYR A 42 -6.46 16.09 2.96
C TYR A 42 -5.64 16.30 4.24
N ALA A 43 -5.58 17.54 4.69
CA ALA A 43 -5.02 17.88 5.98
C ALA A 43 -5.97 17.45 7.10
N SER A 44 -5.43 16.80 8.14
CA SER A 44 -6.21 16.29 9.26
C SER A 44 -5.55 16.54 10.60
N LYS A 45 -6.39 16.72 11.61
CA LYS A 45 -6.05 16.63 13.04
C LYS A 45 -6.02 15.14 13.47
N PRO A 46 -5.57 14.83 14.70
CA PRO A 46 -5.66 13.47 15.23
C PRO A 46 -7.07 12.88 15.05
N TYR A 47 -7.13 11.57 14.86
CA TYR A 47 -8.38 10.83 14.57
C TYR A 47 -9.05 11.14 13.23
N GLY A 48 -8.40 11.91 12.35
CA GLY A 48 -8.89 12.13 10.97
C GLY A 48 -9.92 13.24 10.84
N VAL A 49 -10.07 14.08 11.88
CA VAL A 49 -10.86 15.30 11.78
C VAL A 49 -10.24 16.23 10.74
N LEU A 50 -11.05 16.78 9.84
CA LEU A 50 -10.58 17.70 8.82
C LEU A 50 -9.92 18.93 9.44
N ASP A 51 -8.81 19.36 8.84
CA ASP A 51 -8.05 20.52 9.27
C ASP A 51 -8.19 21.66 8.26
N GLU A 52 -9.28 22.41 8.36
CA GLU A 52 -9.68 23.43 7.40
C GLU A 52 -8.63 24.54 7.21
N GLU A 53 -7.85 24.85 8.25
CA GLU A 53 -6.79 25.87 8.23
C GLU A 53 -5.66 25.53 7.25
N ARG A 54 -5.44 24.23 7.00
CA ARG A 54 -4.39 23.71 6.11
C ARG A 54 -4.94 23.26 4.76
N MET A 55 -6.21 23.56 4.46
CA MET A 55 -6.84 23.26 3.18
C MET A 55 -6.84 24.49 2.25
N PRO A 56 -6.65 24.33 0.92
CA PRO A 56 -6.28 23.09 0.23
C PRO A 56 -4.88 22.62 0.63
N LEU A 57 -4.75 21.31 0.85
CA LEU A 57 -3.50 20.70 1.31
C LEU A 57 -2.35 21.05 0.37
N SER A 58 -2.59 21.06 -0.94
CA SER A 58 -1.55 21.31 -1.91
C SER A 58 -1.06 22.76 -1.92
N SER A 59 -1.93 23.73 -1.60
CA SER A 59 -1.53 25.12 -1.36
C SER A 59 -0.67 25.22 -0.10
N TRP A 60 -1.07 24.52 0.97
CA TRP A 60 -0.29 24.46 2.21
C TRP A 60 1.10 23.85 1.99
N LEU A 61 1.20 22.73 1.27
CA LEU A 61 2.47 22.06 0.95
C LEU A 61 3.42 22.94 0.12
N ASN A 62 2.89 23.87 -0.68
CA ASN A 62 3.70 24.79 -1.49
C ASN A 62 4.17 26.04 -0.72
N GLY A 63 3.59 26.31 0.44
CA GLY A 63 3.97 27.43 1.28
C GLY A 63 5.18 27.14 2.15
N ASP A 64 5.74 28.20 2.74
CA ASP A 64 6.76 28.09 3.79
C ASP A 64 6.10 27.86 5.15
N ASN A 65 5.32 26.77 5.22
CA ASN A 65 4.55 26.41 6.40
C ASN A 65 5.32 25.46 7.31
N ASP A 66 4.96 25.48 8.60
CA ASP A 66 5.48 24.53 9.57
C ASP A 66 4.84 23.14 9.40
N PHE A 67 5.68 22.10 9.34
CA PHE A 67 5.27 20.70 9.22
C PHE A 67 5.41 19.91 10.53
N THR A 68 5.72 20.57 11.65
CA THR A 68 5.87 19.92 12.96
C THR A 68 4.55 19.47 13.59
N HIS A 69 3.41 19.95 13.09
CA HIS A 69 2.09 19.64 13.63
C HIS A 69 1.07 19.22 12.55
N GLY A 70 0.08 18.46 13.01
CA GLY A 70 -0.97 17.90 12.17
C GLY A 70 -0.55 16.64 11.40
N GLN A 71 -1.49 16.12 10.61
CA GLN A 71 -1.31 14.95 9.76
C GLN A 71 -1.84 15.24 8.35
N ALA A 72 -1.30 14.57 7.34
CA ALA A 72 -1.94 14.43 6.04
C ALA A 72 -2.45 13.00 5.90
N ARG A 73 -3.66 12.83 5.36
CA ARG A 73 -4.28 11.53 5.14
C ARG A 73 -4.54 11.32 3.66
N LEU A 74 -4.41 10.08 3.21
CA LEU A 74 -4.68 9.67 1.85
C LEU A 74 -6.04 8.95 1.78
N LEU A 75 -6.82 9.27 0.75
CA LEU A 75 -8.01 8.52 0.38
C LEU A 75 -7.57 7.27 -0.41
N ALA A 76 -7.64 6.12 0.23
CA ALA A 76 -7.17 4.85 -0.32
C ALA A 76 -8.21 4.20 -1.25
N ARG A 77 -8.47 4.80 -2.41
CA ARG A 77 -9.31 4.20 -3.47
C ARG A 77 -8.45 3.28 -4.34
N THR A 78 -8.86 2.03 -4.54
CA THR A 78 -8.03 1.00 -5.20
C THR A 78 -7.68 1.39 -6.63
N GLY A 79 -8.62 2.01 -7.35
CA GLY A 79 -8.39 2.50 -8.71
C GLY A 79 -7.19 3.45 -8.83
N ASP A 80 -7.00 4.36 -7.87
CA ASP A 80 -5.89 5.32 -7.90
C ASP A 80 -4.54 4.67 -7.62
N PHE A 81 -4.52 3.71 -6.69
CA PHE A 81 -3.29 3.03 -6.26
C PHE A 81 -2.86 1.90 -7.20
N THR A 82 -3.73 1.50 -8.13
CA THR A 82 -3.41 0.55 -9.22
C THR A 82 -2.96 1.26 -10.50
N ASP A 83 -3.28 2.55 -10.67
CA ASP A 83 -2.84 3.38 -11.79
C ASP A 83 -1.53 4.11 -11.47
N GLN A 84 -0.43 3.61 -12.05
CA GLN A 84 0.91 4.20 -11.88
C GLN A 84 1.06 5.62 -12.43
N SER A 85 0.12 6.10 -13.26
CA SER A 85 0.08 7.48 -13.73
C SER A 85 -0.48 8.45 -12.68
N ARG A 86 -1.13 7.93 -11.63
CA ARG A 86 -1.77 8.71 -10.56
C ARG A 86 -1.00 8.56 -9.24
N VAL A 87 -0.72 7.32 -8.85
CA VAL A 87 0.00 6.99 -7.61
C VAL A 87 1.09 5.96 -7.87
N LYS A 88 2.28 6.18 -7.33
CA LYS A 88 3.37 5.19 -7.34
C LYS A 88 3.64 4.71 -5.93
N MET A 89 3.60 3.39 -5.74
CA MET A 89 3.95 2.74 -4.49
C MET A 89 5.29 2.04 -4.62
N HIS A 90 6.23 2.37 -3.73
CA HIS A 90 7.46 1.65 -3.57
C HIS A 90 7.46 0.97 -2.21
N VAL A 91 7.72 -0.34 -2.21
CA VAL A 91 7.88 -1.09 -0.98
C VAL A 91 9.32 -1.57 -0.92
N TYR A 92 9.94 -1.51 0.24
CA TYR A 92 11.25 -2.10 0.51
C TYR A 92 11.16 -3.04 1.71
N SER A 93 11.96 -4.11 1.71
CA SER A 93 12.09 -5.05 2.83
C SER A 93 13.46 -4.87 3.44
N ALA A 94 13.51 -4.71 4.77
CA ALA A 94 14.78 -4.67 5.49
C ALA A 94 15.47 -6.05 5.42
N ASP A 95 14.73 -7.15 5.48
CA ASP A 95 15.28 -8.49 5.26
C ASP A 95 15.84 -8.64 3.83
N PRO A 96 17.16 -8.87 3.67
CA PRO A 96 17.80 -8.96 2.35
C PRO A 96 17.41 -10.24 1.58
N THR A 97 17.05 -11.31 2.30
CA THR A 97 16.63 -12.58 1.71
C THR A 97 15.29 -12.41 1.01
N PHE A 98 14.29 -11.87 1.71
CA PHE A 98 12.99 -11.58 1.15
C PHE A 98 13.06 -10.46 0.12
N SER A 99 13.86 -9.41 0.36
CA SER A 99 14.06 -8.35 -0.65
C SER A 99 14.53 -8.92 -1.99
N GLY A 100 15.55 -9.79 -1.96
CA GLY A 100 16.04 -10.49 -3.16
C GLY A 100 15.06 -11.50 -3.75
N ARG A 101 14.28 -12.19 -2.91
CA ARG A 101 13.30 -13.21 -3.33
C ARG A 101 11.90 -12.65 -3.61
N ARG A 102 11.65 -11.35 -3.41
CA ARG A 102 10.31 -10.76 -3.50
C ARG A 102 9.64 -11.02 -4.86
N LYS A 103 10.38 -10.85 -5.96
CA LYS A 103 9.84 -11.13 -7.31
C LYS A 103 9.44 -12.59 -7.47
N PHE A 104 10.23 -13.51 -6.90
CA PHE A 104 9.93 -14.94 -6.90
C PHE A 104 8.68 -15.26 -6.08
N PHE A 105 8.60 -14.69 -4.86
CA PHE A 105 7.43 -14.81 -3.98
C PHE A 105 6.17 -14.31 -4.68
N GLN A 106 6.19 -13.11 -5.25
CA GLN A 106 5.04 -12.51 -5.95
C GLN A 106 4.57 -13.37 -7.13
N ARG A 107 5.49 -13.90 -7.93
CA ARG A 107 5.15 -14.82 -9.03
C ARG A 107 4.48 -16.10 -8.54
N HIS A 108 5.00 -16.70 -7.47
CA HIS A 108 4.42 -17.92 -6.90
C HIS A 108 3.07 -17.65 -6.26
N LEU A 109 2.93 -16.53 -5.54
CA LEU A 109 1.66 -16.11 -4.98
C LEU A 109 0.62 -15.88 -6.08
N GLN A 110 1.00 -15.20 -7.16
CA GLN A 110 0.14 -15.03 -8.33
C GLN A 110 -0.25 -16.36 -8.95
N ALA A 111 0.66 -17.34 -9.06
CA ALA A 111 0.34 -18.67 -9.59
C ALA A 111 -0.58 -19.49 -8.66
N LEU A 112 -0.44 -19.35 -7.33
CA LEU A 112 -1.36 -19.97 -6.37
C LEU A 112 -2.75 -19.36 -6.47
N LEU A 113 -2.82 -18.02 -6.55
CA LEU A 113 -4.06 -17.27 -6.67
C LEU A 113 -4.69 -17.39 -8.06
N SER A 114 -3.90 -17.61 -9.11
CA SER A 114 -4.42 -17.69 -10.49
C SER A 114 -5.37 -18.85 -10.66
N LYS A 115 -5.24 -19.94 -9.89
CA LYS A 115 -6.20 -21.04 -9.88
C LYS A 115 -7.57 -20.62 -9.32
N ALA A 116 -7.58 -19.68 -8.37
CA ALA A 116 -8.82 -19.12 -7.82
C ALA A 116 -9.41 -18.02 -8.73
N PHE A 117 -8.57 -17.30 -9.47
CA PHE A 117 -8.95 -16.19 -10.36
C PHE A 117 -8.86 -16.52 -11.85
N SER A 118 -8.76 -17.80 -12.24
CA SER A 118 -8.65 -18.22 -13.64
C SER A 118 -9.99 -18.10 -14.36
N GLU A 119 -11.09 -18.34 -13.64
CA GLU A 119 -12.45 -18.22 -14.14
C GLU A 119 -12.86 -16.75 -14.24
N HIS A 120 -13.41 -16.38 -15.40
CA HIS A 120 -13.83 -15.01 -15.69
C HIS A 120 -14.89 -14.51 -14.70
N CYS A 121 -15.85 -15.37 -14.33
CA CYS A 121 -16.89 -15.05 -13.35
C CYS A 121 -16.30 -14.72 -11.97
N ASN A 122 -15.31 -15.47 -11.50
CA ASN A 122 -14.67 -15.21 -10.21
C ASN A 122 -13.88 -13.90 -10.22
N ARG A 123 -13.27 -13.54 -11.36
CA ARG A 123 -12.62 -12.23 -11.54
C ARG A 123 -13.61 -11.07 -11.55
N GLU A 124 -14.73 -11.21 -12.24
CA GLU A 124 -15.77 -10.18 -12.30
C GLU A 124 -16.40 -9.96 -10.93
N VAL A 125 -16.77 -11.02 -10.22
CA VAL A 125 -17.31 -10.93 -8.87
C VAL A 125 -16.30 -10.29 -7.91
N ALA A 126 -15.01 -10.64 -8.01
CA ALA A 126 -13.98 -10.01 -7.19
C ALA A 126 -13.81 -8.52 -7.53
N ALA A 127 -13.76 -8.16 -8.81
CA ALA A 127 -13.60 -6.78 -9.26
C ALA A 127 -14.83 -5.91 -8.99
N GLU A 128 -16.04 -6.44 -9.13
CA GLU A 128 -17.28 -5.77 -8.74
C GLU A 128 -17.35 -5.56 -7.24
N ARG A 129 -16.95 -6.54 -6.43
CA ARG A 129 -16.91 -6.36 -4.97
C ARG A 129 -15.91 -5.27 -4.58
N ILE A 130 -14.72 -5.26 -5.19
CA ILE A 130 -13.73 -4.20 -4.96
C ILE A 130 -14.34 -2.83 -5.32
N ARG A 131 -14.94 -2.70 -6.51
CA ARG A 131 -15.57 -1.44 -6.97
C ARG A 131 -16.82 -1.04 -6.18
N ALA A 132 -17.64 -1.98 -5.73
CA ALA A 132 -18.83 -1.73 -4.94
C ALA A 132 -18.48 -1.33 -3.49
N THR A 133 -17.26 -1.60 -3.04
CA THR A 133 -16.74 -1.07 -1.77
C THR A 133 -16.23 0.38 -1.94
N GLU A 134 -16.14 0.88 -3.18
CA GLU A 134 -15.68 2.23 -3.54
C GLU A 134 -16.83 3.21 -3.83
N ALA A 135 -18.09 2.76 -3.77
CA ALA A 135 -19.31 3.57 -3.94
C ALA A 135 -20.05 3.76 -2.61
#